data_AF-A0AAE1FFX3-F1
#
_entry.id   AF-A0AAE1FFX3-F1
#
_cell.length_a   1.000
_cell.length_b   1.000
_cell.length_c   1.000
_cell.angle_alpha   90.00
_cell.angle_beta   90.00
_cell.angle_gamma   90.00
#
_symmetry.space_group_name_H-M   'P 1'
#
loop_
_entity.id
_entity.type
_entity.pdbx_description
1 polymer ?
#
loop_
_entity_poly.entity_id
_entity_poly.type
_entity_poly.pdbx_seq_one_letter_code
_entity_poly.pdbx_strand_id
1 'polypeptide(L)'
;MHPSREWVDTSQSDTSDSYSRQVPPGEGERFVIVAACTVNGFIEDSFLCFPAKNKSGDYHGEMNATLFIRWLTTSLLPALAEPSVLVIDNAPYHNKQTEESRCPTTATIKPDLIKWLECRKIKFPLNATRPELLQLCKQNRPQTQYKIDDIIRSWGHEVVRLPPAHPELNAIKQVWGSMKRIVRCSLQRFTRTKEVWEGAVRRARAFEDEYWSSDNVHNRVDPVIINFNSDDEDELFLDSDED
;
A
#
# COMPACT_ATOMS: atom_id res chain seq x y z
N MET A 1 33.52 -1.95 13.34
CA MET A 1 32.45 -2.93 13.64
C MET A 1 31.60 -2.36 14.76
N HIS A 2 30.48 -1.74 14.41
CA HIS A 2 29.49 -1.34 15.41
C HIS A 2 28.57 -2.53 15.68
N PRO A 3 28.36 -2.93 16.94
CA PRO A 3 27.45 -4.02 17.24
C PRO A 3 26.04 -3.60 16.82
N SER A 4 25.40 -4.46 16.04
CA SER A 4 23.97 -4.39 15.73
C SER A 4 23.20 -4.10 17.01
N ARG A 5 22.38 -3.04 17.01
CA ARG A 5 21.48 -2.75 18.13
C ARG A 5 20.34 -3.78 18.11
N GLU A 6 20.63 -4.99 18.58
CA GLU A 6 19.65 -6.01 18.88
C GLU A 6 18.86 -5.57 20.12
N TRP A 7 17.54 -5.59 20.02
CA TRP A 7 16.67 -5.41 21.17
C TRP A 7 16.63 -6.73 21.95
N VAL A 8 16.96 -6.67 23.25
CA VAL A 8 16.90 -7.79 24.18
C VAL A 8 15.99 -7.37 25.33
N ASP A 9 14.94 -8.14 25.58
CA ASP A 9 14.07 -7.96 26.74
C ASP A 9 14.81 -8.41 28.01
N THR A 10 15.22 -7.46 28.83
CA THR A 10 15.91 -7.73 30.11
C THR A 10 14.95 -7.87 31.30
N SER A 11 13.63 -7.85 31.09
CA SER A 11 12.65 -7.95 32.19
C SER A 11 12.35 -9.38 32.64
N GLN A 12 12.95 -10.39 32.01
CA GLN A 12 12.59 -11.80 32.19
C GLN A 12 13.30 -12.53 33.35
N SER A 13 14.06 -11.84 34.21
CA SER A 13 14.78 -12.54 35.30
C SER A 13 13.88 -13.09 36.41
N ASP A 14 12.61 -12.67 36.51
CA ASP A 14 11.78 -12.94 37.70
C ASP A 14 10.43 -13.62 37.45
N THR A 15 10.18 -14.28 36.31
CA THR A 15 8.88 -14.99 36.12
C THR A 15 9.02 -16.38 35.52
N SER A 16 8.42 -17.36 36.21
CA SER A 16 8.54 -18.80 36.00
C SER A 16 8.10 -19.33 34.63
N ASP A 17 8.75 -20.42 34.22
CA ASP A 17 8.62 -21.19 32.95
C ASP A 17 7.22 -21.71 32.56
N SER A 18 6.15 -21.37 33.29
CA SER A 18 4.87 -22.09 33.21
C SER A 18 3.70 -21.33 32.57
N TYR A 19 3.90 -20.12 32.03
CA TYR A 19 2.80 -19.37 31.40
C TYR A 19 3.16 -18.86 30.00
N SER A 20 2.70 -19.60 28.99
CA SER A 20 2.37 -19.04 27.68
C SER A 20 1.28 -17.99 27.87
N ARG A 21 1.66 -16.74 28.19
CA ARG A 21 0.71 -15.61 28.16
C ARG A 21 0.44 -15.27 26.71
N GLN A 22 -0.59 -15.89 26.14
CA GLN A 22 -1.27 -15.31 25.00
C GLN A 22 -1.93 -14.02 25.50
N VAL A 23 -1.35 -12.88 25.14
CA VAL A 23 -1.97 -11.59 25.43
C VAL A 23 -3.31 -11.54 24.67
N PRO A 24 -4.44 -11.21 25.31
CA PRO A 24 -5.73 -11.15 24.66
C PRO A 24 -5.69 -10.22 23.43
N PRO A 25 -6.43 -10.52 22.34
CA PRO A 25 -6.53 -9.62 21.20
C PRO A 25 -7.06 -8.25 21.63
N GLY A 26 -6.19 -7.23 21.66
CA GLY A 26 -6.55 -5.87 22.09
C GLY A 26 -5.75 -5.36 23.29
N GLU A 27 -5.12 -6.23 24.06
CA GLU A 27 -4.19 -5.85 25.13
C GLU A 27 -2.74 -6.03 24.68
N GLY A 28 -1.82 -5.22 25.23
CA GLY A 28 -0.39 -5.26 24.90
C GLY A 28 0.12 -4.08 24.07
N GLU A 29 1.42 -3.80 24.21
CA GLU A 29 2.12 -2.82 23.39
C GLU A 29 2.24 -3.35 21.95
N ARG A 30 1.89 -2.51 20.98
CA ARG A 30 1.98 -2.84 19.55
C ARG A 30 3.22 -2.18 18.98
N PHE A 31 3.81 -2.79 17.97
CA PHE A 31 4.97 -2.23 17.26
C PHE A 31 4.67 -2.14 15.78
N VAL A 32 5.10 -1.04 15.17
CA VAL A 32 5.12 -0.88 13.72
C VAL A 32 6.50 -1.25 13.24
N ILE A 33 6.54 -2.17 12.27
CA ILE A 33 7.78 -2.65 11.65
C ILE A 33 7.73 -2.32 10.17
N VAL A 34 8.84 -1.78 9.67
CA VAL A 34 9.06 -1.46 8.27
C VAL A 34 10.40 -2.06 7.89
N ALA A 35 10.42 -2.76 6.76
CA ALA A 35 11.63 -3.35 6.23
C ALA A 35 11.50 -3.47 4.72
N ALA A 36 12.64 -3.59 4.05
CA ALA A 36 12.73 -3.96 2.66
C ALA A 36 13.53 -5.26 2.50
N CYS A 37 13.26 -5.94 1.41
CA CYS A 37 13.90 -7.20 1.06
C CYS A 37 14.20 -7.23 -0.44
N THR A 38 15.27 -7.92 -0.80
CA THR A 38 15.61 -8.30 -2.18
C THR A 38 15.41 -9.79 -2.36
N VAL A 39 15.59 -10.33 -3.57
CA VAL A 39 15.61 -11.79 -3.78
C VAL A 39 16.62 -12.54 -2.91
N ASN A 40 17.67 -11.85 -2.43
CA ASN A 40 18.73 -12.42 -1.61
C ASN A 40 18.43 -12.40 -0.10
N GLY A 41 17.33 -11.77 0.33
CA GLY A 41 16.93 -11.68 1.73
C GLY A 41 16.62 -10.25 2.17
N PHE A 42 16.57 -10.04 3.49
CA PHE A 42 16.34 -8.73 4.08
C PHE A 42 17.52 -7.79 3.85
N ILE A 43 17.23 -6.52 3.59
CA ILE A 43 18.24 -5.46 3.59
C ILE A 43 18.44 -5.03 5.06
N GLU A 44 19.60 -5.33 5.65
CA GLU A 44 19.84 -5.16 7.09
C GLU A 44 19.60 -3.72 7.55
N ASP A 45 20.12 -2.73 6.82
CA ASP A 45 20.02 -1.30 7.16
C ASP A 45 18.63 -0.69 6.88
N SER A 46 17.72 -1.45 6.27
CA SER A 46 16.37 -0.97 5.97
C SER A 46 15.37 -1.18 7.12
N PHE A 47 15.79 -1.75 8.26
CA PHE A 47 14.86 -2.10 9.32
C PHE A 47 14.52 -0.89 10.21
N LEU A 48 13.22 -0.61 10.38
CA LEU A 48 12.70 0.38 11.32
C LEU A 48 11.60 -0.26 12.16
N CYS A 49 11.73 -0.17 13.49
CA CYS A 49 10.74 -0.62 14.46
C CYS A 49 10.48 0.49 15.48
N PHE A 50 9.21 0.77 15.77
CA PHE A 50 8.82 1.75 16.78
C PHE A 50 7.50 1.36 17.44
N PRO A 51 7.27 1.74 18.71
CA PRO A 51 6.02 1.44 19.40
C PRO A 51 4.86 2.21 18.77
N ALA A 52 3.74 1.52 18.65
CA ALA A 52 2.46 2.05 18.25
C ALA A 52 1.93 3.00 19.33
N LYS A 53 1.41 4.16 18.93
CA LYS A 53 0.81 5.13 19.84
C LYS A 53 -0.64 4.78 20.17
N ASN A 54 -1.33 4.07 19.28
CA ASN A 54 -2.74 3.71 19.42
C ASN A 54 -2.89 2.25 19.87
N LYS A 55 -3.66 2.04 20.95
CA LYS A 55 -4.04 0.71 21.43
C LYS A 55 -5.20 0.09 20.61
N SER A 56 -5.87 0.89 19.77
CA SER A 56 -6.94 0.42 18.87
C SER A 56 -6.36 -0.32 17.66
N GLY A 57 -7.12 -1.27 17.11
CA GLY A 57 -6.66 -2.18 16.06
C GLY A 57 -6.34 -1.56 14.69
N ASP A 58 -6.59 -0.27 14.49
CA ASP A 58 -6.30 0.46 13.26
C ASP A 58 -4.92 1.14 13.32
N TYR A 59 -3.91 0.40 12.84
CA TYR A 59 -2.50 0.81 12.79
C TYR A 59 -2.17 1.68 11.56
N HIS A 60 -3.14 1.90 10.64
CA HIS A 60 -2.89 2.59 9.38
C HIS A 60 -2.56 4.09 9.56
N GLY A 61 -2.78 4.66 10.74
CA GLY A 61 -2.44 6.06 11.07
C GLY A 61 -1.04 6.29 11.63
N GLU A 62 -0.29 5.23 11.99
CA GLU A 62 0.98 5.37 12.72
C GLU A 62 2.19 5.54 11.79
N MET A 63 2.19 4.79 10.69
CA MET A 63 3.06 5.10 9.55
C MET A 63 2.39 6.17 8.69
N ASN A 64 3.09 7.28 8.46
CA ASN A 64 2.64 8.36 7.59
C ASN A 64 3.70 8.68 6.52
N ALA A 65 3.32 9.47 5.54
CA ALA A 65 4.20 9.78 4.40
C ALA A 65 5.52 10.44 4.83
N THR A 66 5.52 11.27 5.88
CA THR A 66 6.76 11.92 6.36
C THR A 66 7.72 10.88 6.94
N LEU A 67 7.20 9.98 7.78
CA LEU A 67 8.02 8.91 8.37
C LEU A 67 8.51 7.93 7.30
N PHE A 68 7.63 7.58 6.36
CA PHE A 68 7.98 6.70 5.24
C PHE A 68 9.05 7.32 4.35
N ILE A 69 8.90 8.58 3.94
CA ILE A 69 9.89 9.28 3.11
C ILE A 69 11.23 9.37 3.85
N ARG A 70 11.21 9.68 5.16
CA ARG A 70 12.43 9.69 5.96
C ARG A 70 13.11 8.32 5.95
N TRP A 71 12.38 7.26 6.27
CA TRP A 71 12.89 5.89 6.23
C TRP A 71 13.43 5.52 4.84
N LEU A 72 12.69 5.86 3.79
CA LEU A 72 13.07 5.60 2.41
C LEU A 72 14.41 6.25 2.08
N THR A 73 14.59 7.54 2.39
CA THR A 73 15.80 8.30 2.02
C THR A 73 16.97 8.11 2.97
N THR A 74 16.74 7.80 4.25
CA THR A 74 17.83 7.64 5.23
C THR A 74 18.29 6.20 5.42
N SER A 75 17.44 5.22 5.08
CA SER A 75 17.69 3.81 5.40
C SER A 75 17.65 2.93 4.17
N LEU A 76 16.55 2.95 3.39
CA LEU A 76 16.42 2.04 2.26
C LEU A 76 17.30 2.42 1.08
N LEU A 77 17.10 3.60 0.50
CA LEU A 77 17.77 3.99 -0.75
C LEU A 77 19.31 3.99 -0.62
N PRO A 78 19.93 4.45 0.48
CA PRO A 78 21.38 4.34 0.66
C PRO A 78 21.91 2.90 0.74
N ALA A 79 21.07 1.94 1.14
CA ALA A 79 21.44 0.54 1.27
C ALA A 79 21.32 -0.25 -0.05
N LEU A 80 20.78 0.36 -1.11
CA LEU A 80 20.68 -0.26 -2.43
C LEU A 80 21.97 0.01 -3.21
N ALA A 81 22.74 -1.05 -3.47
CA ALA A 81 24.02 -0.96 -4.18
C ALA A 81 23.87 -0.78 -5.71
N GLU A 82 22.70 -1.12 -6.26
CA GLU A 82 22.45 -1.13 -7.70
C GLU A 82 21.07 -0.55 -8.05
N PRO A 83 20.88 -0.03 -9.27
CA PRO A 83 19.57 0.32 -9.79
C PRO A 83 18.58 -0.84 -9.59
N SER A 84 17.44 -0.54 -8.97
CA SER A 84 16.53 -1.56 -8.45
C SER A 84 15.09 -1.14 -8.73
N VAL A 85 14.19 -2.12 -8.85
CA VAL A 85 12.75 -1.88 -8.94
C VAL A 85 12.13 -2.09 -7.56
N LEU A 86 11.56 -1.04 -6.99
CA LEU A 86 10.87 -1.08 -5.70
C LEU A 86 9.40 -1.47 -5.94
N VAL A 87 9.00 -2.62 -5.41
CA VAL A 87 7.62 -3.09 -5.43
C VAL A 87 6.90 -2.62 -4.16
N ILE A 88 5.89 -1.77 -4.30
CA ILE A 88 5.15 -1.16 -3.17
C ILE A 88 3.64 -1.46 -3.24
N ASP A 89 2.98 -1.53 -2.07
CA ASP A 89 1.53 -1.62 -2.00
C ASP A 89 0.85 -0.24 -2.14
N ASN A 90 -0.47 -0.22 -2.29
CA ASN A 90 -1.24 1.00 -2.52
C ASN A 90 -1.64 1.75 -1.24
N ALA A 91 -0.83 1.70 -0.18
CA ALA A 91 -1.13 2.44 1.04
C ALA A 91 -1.29 3.95 0.73
N PRO A 92 -2.26 4.66 1.36
CA PRO A 92 -2.54 6.06 1.03
C PRO A 92 -1.33 6.99 1.12
N TYR A 93 -0.40 6.71 2.04
CA TYR A 93 0.83 7.49 2.19
C TYR A 93 1.87 7.23 1.10
N HIS A 94 1.84 6.10 0.40
CA HIS A 94 2.63 5.85 -0.82
C HIS A 94 2.13 6.64 -2.03
N ASN A 95 0.83 6.94 -2.04
CA ASN A 95 0.12 7.52 -3.18
C ASN A 95 -0.16 9.02 -2.98
N LYS A 96 0.68 9.73 -2.22
CA LYS A 96 0.60 11.20 -2.13
C LYS A 96 1.03 11.83 -3.45
N GLN A 97 0.05 12.40 -4.15
CA GLN A 97 0.27 13.10 -5.42
C GLN A 97 1.13 14.34 -5.26
N THR A 98 1.91 14.64 -6.30
CA THR A 98 2.60 15.94 -6.46
C THR A 98 1.60 17.07 -6.70
N GLU A 99 1.96 18.32 -6.38
CA GLU A 99 1.04 19.44 -6.58
C GLU A 99 0.70 19.64 -8.07
N GLU A 100 1.67 19.34 -8.93
CA GLU A 100 1.60 19.44 -10.38
C GLU A 100 0.69 18.38 -11.00
N SER A 101 0.47 17.24 -10.34
CA SER A 101 -0.43 16.19 -10.81
C SER A 101 -1.80 16.21 -10.13
N ARG A 102 -2.01 17.09 -9.14
CA ARG A 102 -3.31 17.25 -8.49
C ARG A 102 -4.32 17.89 -9.44
N CYS A 103 -5.50 17.29 -9.48
CA CYS A 103 -6.66 17.79 -10.17
C CYS A 103 -7.67 18.33 -9.15
N PRO A 104 -8.36 19.45 -9.44
CA PRO A 104 -9.45 19.95 -8.62
C PRO A 104 -10.54 18.90 -8.40
N THR A 105 -11.21 18.99 -7.26
CA THR A 105 -12.31 18.09 -6.87
C THR A 105 -13.62 18.85 -6.80
N THR A 106 -14.73 18.14 -6.55
CA THR A 106 -16.05 18.75 -6.35
C THR A 106 -16.06 19.80 -5.22
N ALA A 107 -15.16 19.68 -4.24
CA ALA A 107 -14.99 20.65 -3.17
C ALA A 107 -14.31 21.97 -3.62
N THR A 108 -13.53 21.98 -4.71
CA THR A 108 -12.75 23.14 -5.14
C THR A 108 -13.63 24.30 -5.62
N ILE A 109 -13.40 25.50 -5.05
CA ILE A 109 -14.19 26.69 -5.36
C ILE A 109 -13.90 27.26 -6.75
N LYS A 110 -14.87 27.99 -7.33
CA LYS A 110 -14.79 28.53 -8.69
C LYS A 110 -13.50 29.33 -8.97
N PRO A 111 -13.02 30.23 -8.08
CA PRO A 111 -11.77 30.97 -8.31
C PRO A 111 -10.55 30.05 -8.44
N ASP A 112 -10.49 28.99 -7.62
CA ASP A 112 -9.37 28.03 -7.65
C ASP A 112 -9.42 27.14 -8.91
N LEU A 113 -10.62 26.83 -9.42
CA LEU A 113 -10.77 26.15 -10.71
C LEU A 113 -10.22 27.01 -11.85
N ILE A 114 -10.57 28.30 -11.87
CA ILE A 114 -10.06 29.26 -12.86
C ILE A 114 -8.53 29.35 -12.77
N LYS A 115 -7.99 29.56 -11.57
CA LYS A 115 -6.54 29.62 -11.33
C LYS A 115 -5.84 28.36 -11.82
N TRP A 116 -6.39 27.18 -11.56
CA TRP A 116 -5.81 25.91 -12.02
C TRP A 116 -5.78 25.82 -13.54
N LEU A 117 -6.84 26.24 -14.24
CA LEU A 117 -6.91 26.26 -15.70
C LEU A 117 -5.94 27.29 -16.30
N GLU A 118 -5.85 28.49 -15.71
CA GLU A 118 -4.92 29.55 -16.11
C GLU A 118 -3.45 29.13 -15.96
N CYS A 119 -3.09 28.56 -14.80
CA CYS A 119 -1.74 28.04 -14.57
C CYS A 119 -1.32 26.98 -15.60
N ARG A 120 -2.28 26.24 -16.16
CA ARG A 120 -2.07 25.22 -17.20
C ARG A 120 -2.31 25.73 -18.61
N LYS A 121 -2.61 27.02 -18.79
CA LYS A 121 -2.89 27.65 -20.08
C LYS A 121 -4.05 26.98 -20.83
N ILE A 122 -5.02 26.44 -20.11
CA ILE A 122 -6.22 25.82 -20.68
C ILE A 122 -7.26 26.93 -20.91
N LYS A 123 -7.79 27.02 -22.12
CA LYS A 123 -8.83 28.00 -22.45
C LYS A 123 -10.16 27.60 -21.80
N PHE A 124 -10.87 28.55 -21.22
CA PHE A 124 -12.19 28.35 -20.65
C PHE A 124 -13.14 29.52 -21.00
N PRO A 125 -14.46 29.30 -21.05
CA PRO A 125 -15.43 30.37 -21.28
C PRO A 125 -15.48 31.36 -20.10
N LEU A 126 -15.53 32.66 -20.39
CA LEU A 126 -15.59 33.72 -19.36
C LEU A 126 -16.86 33.64 -18.50
N ASN A 127 -17.96 33.16 -19.08
CA ASN A 127 -19.25 32.95 -18.43
C ASN A 127 -19.43 31.53 -17.87
N ALA A 128 -18.37 30.70 -17.86
CA ALA A 128 -18.49 29.30 -17.48
C ALA A 128 -19.01 29.13 -16.05
N THR A 129 -19.90 28.16 -15.87
CA THR A 129 -20.42 27.76 -14.56
C THR A 129 -19.37 26.93 -13.81
N ARG A 130 -19.53 26.79 -12.48
CA ARG A 130 -18.61 25.93 -11.69
C ARG A 130 -18.58 24.48 -12.18
N PRO A 131 -19.74 23.83 -12.51
CA PRO A 131 -19.73 22.48 -13.09
C PRO A 131 -18.96 22.37 -14.41
N GLU A 132 -19.13 23.35 -15.32
CA GLU A 132 -18.41 23.37 -16.61
C GLU A 132 -16.90 23.48 -16.41
N LEU A 133 -16.45 24.37 -15.52
CA LEU A 133 -15.03 24.52 -15.19
C LEU A 133 -14.46 23.24 -14.55
N LEU A 134 -15.23 22.60 -13.66
CA LEU A 134 -14.81 21.35 -13.03
C LEU A 134 -14.73 20.20 -14.06
N GLN A 135 -15.68 20.12 -14.99
CA GLN A 135 -15.65 19.15 -16.09
C GLN A 135 -14.42 19.37 -16.98
N LEU A 136 -14.11 20.63 -17.31
CA LEU A 136 -12.92 20.96 -18.08
C LEU A 136 -11.63 20.57 -17.36
N CYS A 137 -11.57 20.76 -16.03
CA CYS A 137 -10.45 20.29 -15.21
C CYS A 137 -10.31 18.76 -15.28
N LYS A 138 -11.42 18.01 -15.18
CA LYS A 138 -11.43 16.54 -15.29
C LYS A 138 -10.98 16.05 -16.68
N GLN A 139 -11.39 16.73 -17.74
CA GLN A 139 -10.98 16.41 -19.11
C GLN A 139 -9.49 16.65 -19.37
N ASN A 140 -8.91 17.64 -18.70
CA ASN A 140 -7.49 17.99 -18.80
C ASN A 140 -6.67 17.46 -17.62
N ARG A 141 -7.12 16.35 -17.02
CA ARG A 141 -6.45 15.77 -15.86
C ARG A 141 -5.00 15.39 -16.23
N PRO A 142 -3.99 15.89 -15.51
CA PRO A 142 -2.61 15.49 -15.74
C PRO A 142 -2.40 14.02 -15.41
N GLN A 143 -1.35 13.44 -15.98
CA GLN A 143 -0.87 12.13 -15.54
C GLN A 143 -0.56 12.18 -14.04
N THR A 144 -1.07 11.20 -13.31
CA THR A 144 -0.83 11.10 -11.86
C THR A 144 0.65 10.87 -11.60
N GLN A 145 1.25 11.69 -10.75
CA GLN A 145 2.63 11.55 -10.29
C GLN A 145 2.63 11.53 -8.76
N TYR A 146 3.50 10.70 -8.18
CA TYR A 146 3.57 10.51 -6.74
C TYR A 146 4.92 10.97 -6.20
N LYS A 147 4.90 11.68 -5.07
CA LYS A 147 6.12 12.26 -4.47
C LYS A 147 7.19 11.21 -4.20
N ILE A 148 6.79 10.02 -3.74
CA ILE A 148 7.70 8.92 -3.45
C ILE A 148 8.36 8.38 -4.73
N ASP A 149 7.64 8.36 -5.85
CA ASP A 149 8.19 7.88 -7.11
C ASP A 149 9.30 8.77 -7.61
N ASP A 150 9.10 10.08 -7.54
CA ASP A 150 10.09 11.05 -7.98
C ASP A 150 11.35 10.97 -7.13
N ILE A 151 11.19 10.74 -5.82
CA ILE A 151 12.31 10.45 -4.92
C ILE A 151 13.03 9.17 -5.38
N ILE A 152 12.33 8.04 -5.55
CA ILE A 152 12.92 6.76 -5.96
C ILE A 152 13.66 6.91 -7.30
N ARG A 153 13.04 7.57 -8.29
CA ARG A 153 13.63 7.83 -9.61
C ARG A 153 14.84 8.74 -9.55
N SER A 154 14.83 9.78 -8.71
CA SER A 154 15.99 10.67 -8.54
C SER A 154 17.22 9.95 -7.96
N TRP A 155 17.02 8.84 -7.27
CA TRP A 155 18.09 7.97 -6.77
C TRP A 155 18.52 6.89 -7.77
N GLY A 156 17.96 6.89 -8.99
CA GLY A 156 18.31 5.93 -10.04
C GLY A 156 17.57 4.59 -9.94
N HIS A 157 16.46 4.54 -9.22
CA HIS A 157 15.64 3.34 -9.06
C HIS A 157 14.27 3.50 -9.76
N GLU A 158 13.59 2.38 -9.97
CA GLU A 158 12.23 2.35 -10.51
C GLU A 158 11.22 1.91 -9.45
N VAL A 159 9.94 2.12 -9.72
CA VAL A 159 8.85 1.80 -8.78
C VAL A 159 7.69 1.15 -9.51
N VAL A 160 7.22 0.05 -8.95
CA VAL A 160 6.06 -0.70 -9.42
C VAL A 160 5.08 -0.84 -8.26
N ARG A 161 3.80 -0.55 -8.52
CA ARG A 161 2.72 -0.73 -7.55
C ARG A 161 2.04 -2.06 -7.79
N LEU A 162 1.76 -2.77 -6.71
CA LEU A 162 0.96 -3.99 -6.78
C LEU A 162 -0.49 -3.67 -7.19
N PRO A 163 -1.19 -4.62 -7.85
CA PRO A 163 -2.62 -4.51 -8.07
C PRO A 163 -3.39 -4.27 -6.75
N PRO A 164 -4.41 -3.40 -6.72
CA PRO A 164 -5.28 -3.23 -5.56
C PRO A 164 -5.95 -4.56 -5.18
N ALA A 165 -6.18 -4.79 -3.89
CA ALA A 165 -6.86 -5.99 -3.36
C ALA A 165 -6.17 -7.35 -3.59
N HIS A 166 -4.90 -7.37 -4.01
CA HIS A 166 -4.11 -8.59 -4.23
C HIS A 166 -2.91 -8.71 -3.25
N PRO A 167 -3.14 -8.92 -1.94
CA PRO A 167 -2.06 -9.01 -0.94
C PRO A 167 -1.14 -10.24 -1.12
N GLU A 168 -1.57 -11.27 -1.82
CA GLU A 168 -0.82 -12.49 -2.13
C GLU A 168 0.42 -12.23 -3.01
N LEU A 169 0.33 -11.23 -3.89
CA LEU A 169 1.43 -10.74 -4.72
C LEU A 169 2.46 -9.94 -3.90
N ASN A 170 2.12 -9.55 -2.67
CA ASN A 170 3.03 -8.87 -1.77
C ASN A 170 3.83 -9.88 -0.93
N ALA A 171 5.01 -10.25 -1.42
CA ALA A 171 5.90 -11.20 -0.73
C ALA A 171 6.19 -10.82 0.73
N ILE A 172 6.33 -9.53 1.05
CA ILE A 172 6.61 -9.10 2.43
C ILE A 172 5.41 -9.34 3.37
N LYS A 173 4.17 -9.29 2.86
CA LYS A 173 2.97 -9.62 3.66
C LYS A 173 2.97 -11.09 4.08
N GLN A 174 3.41 -11.99 3.20
CA GLN A 174 3.53 -13.41 3.52
C GLN A 174 4.60 -13.67 4.61
N VAL A 175 5.70 -12.92 4.56
CA VAL A 175 6.77 -12.99 5.55
C VAL A 175 6.32 -12.43 6.89
N TRP A 176 5.60 -11.31 6.90
CA TRP A 176 4.95 -10.81 8.12
C TRP A 176 3.91 -11.79 8.68
N GLY A 177 3.17 -12.51 7.83
CA GLY A 177 2.30 -13.59 8.26
C GLY A 177 3.06 -14.71 8.97
N SER A 178 4.18 -15.14 8.39
CA SER A 178 5.05 -16.17 8.97
C SER A 178 5.69 -15.72 10.29
N MET A 179 6.19 -14.48 10.34
CA MET A 179 6.78 -13.87 11.53
C MET A 179 5.75 -13.77 12.66
N LYS A 180 4.55 -13.25 12.39
CA LYS A 180 3.47 -13.17 13.39
C LYS A 180 3.10 -14.55 13.95
N ARG A 181 3.06 -15.58 13.09
CA ARG A 181 2.80 -16.95 13.53
C ARG A 181 3.89 -17.46 14.47
N ILE A 182 5.16 -17.22 14.13
CA ILE A 182 6.29 -17.63 14.97
C ILE A 182 6.26 -16.90 16.31
N VAL A 183 6.19 -15.55 16.32
CA VAL A 183 6.10 -14.75 17.55
C VAL A 183 4.92 -15.16 18.43
N ARG A 184 3.79 -15.58 17.83
CA ARG A 184 2.64 -16.10 18.59
C ARG A 184 2.87 -17.48 19.18
N CYS A 185 3.56 -18.37 18.47
CA CYS A 185 3.81 -19.75 18.89
C CYS A 185 5.05 -19.87 19.80
N SER A 186 5.96 -18.90 19.73
CA SER A 186 7.17 -18.85 20.53
C SER A 186 7.31 -17.47 21.15
N LEU A 187 7.39 -17.42 22.49
CA LEU A 187 8.12 -16.34 23.18
C LEU A 187 9.63 -16.39 22.85
N GLN A 188 10.07 -17.24 21.92
CA GLN A 188 11.43 -17.35 21.43
C GLN A 188 11.63 -16.65 20.08
N ARG A 189 12.89 -16.28 19.85
CA ARG A 189 13.42 -15.46 18.75
C ARG A 189 12.90 -15.90 17.38
N PHE A 190 12.26 -14.98 16.65
CA PHE A 190 12.04 -15.15 15.21
C PHE A 190 13.39 -15.04 14.49
N THR A 191 13.85 -16.13 13.91
CA THR A 191 15.06 -16.13 13.06
C THR A 191 14.65 -15.76 11.63
N ARG A 192 15.11 -14.59 11.16
CA ARG A 192 14.86 -14.05 9.81
C ARG A 192 15.70 -14.81 8.78
N THR A 193 15.46 -16.10 8.61
CA THR A 193 16.33 -16.91 7.77
C THR A 193 16.06 -16.66 6.28
N LYS A 194 17.09 -16.82 5.46
CA LYS A 194 17.03 -16.66 4.00
C LYS A 194 15.98 -17.60 3.39
N GLU A 195 15.83 -18.80 3.95
CA GLU A 195 14.92 -19.84 3.49
C GLU A 195 13.44 -19.44 3.63
N VAL A 196 13.09 -18.74 4.73
CA VAL A 196 11.72 -18.23 4.96
C VAL A 196 11.36 -17.18 3.90
N TRP A 197 12.30 -16.30 3.58
CA TRP A 197 12.12 -15.27 2.56
C TRP A 197 12.01 -15.88 1.16
N GLU A 198 12.93 -16.77 0.78
CA GLU A 198 12.90 -17.48 -0.49
C GLU A 198 11.57 -18.22 -0.70
N GLY A 199 11.05 -18.86 0.35
CA GLY A 199 9.75 -19.52 0.31
C GLY A 199 8.58 -18.55 0.06
N ALA A 200 8.63 -17.34 0.60
CA ALA A 200 7.61 -16.32 0.37
C ALA A 200 7.67 -15.74 -1.05
N VAL A 201 8.88 -15.46 -1.56
CA VAL A 201 9.10 -15.03 -2.95
C VAL A 201 8.58 -16.09 -3.91
N ARG A 202 8.87 -17.38 -3.65
CA ARG A 202 8.40 -18.49 -4.49
C ARG A 202 6.88 -18.56 -4.56
N ARG A 203 6.19 -18.37 -3.44
CA ARG A 203 4.72 -18.35 -3.40
C ARG A 203 4.14 -17.13 -4.13
N ALA A 204 4.73 -15.95 -3.95
CA ALA A 204 4.29 -14.75 -4.67
C ALA A 204 4.42 -14.92 -6.19
N ARG A 205 5.53 -15.50 -6.66
CA ARG A 205 5.72 -15.84 -8.08
C ARG A 205 4.76 -16.92 -8.57
N ALA A 206 4.46 -17.92 -7.75
CA ALA A 206 3.48 -18.94 -8.13
C ALA A 206 2.08 -18.35 -8.36
N PHE A 207 1.66 -17.38 -7.53
CA PHE A 207 0.41 -16.63 -7.79
C PHE A 207 0.49 -15.77 -9.04
N GLU A 208 1.63 -15.12 -9.30
CA GLU A 208 1.87 -14.36 -10.53
C GLU A 208 1.76 -15.25 -11.78
N ASP A 209 2.41 -16.42 -11.76
CA ASP A 209 2.36 -17.41 -12.85
C ASP A 209 0.94 -17.96 -13.04
N GLU A 210 0.23 -18.25 -11.96
CA GLU A 210 -1.18 -18.70 -11.99
C GLU A 210 -2.07 -17.63 -12.61
N TYR A 211 -1.94 -16.37 -12.19
CA TYR A 211 -2.68 -15.26 -12.81
C TYR A 211 -2.34 -15.09 -14.27
N TRP A 212 -1.07 -15.17 -14.65
CA TRP A 212 -0.67 -15.08 -16.06
C TRP A 212 -1.22 -16.24 -16.90
N SER A 213 -1.27 -17.45 -16.34
CA SER A 213 -1.80 -18.64 -17.02
C SER A 213 -3.33 -18.65 -17.15
N SER A 214 -4.02 -17.98 -16.22
CA SER A 214 -5.48 -17.85 -16.21
C SER A 214 -5.96 -16.56 -16.88
N ASP A 215 -5.05 -15.62 -17.15
CA ASP A 215 -5.32 -14.41 -17.92
C ASP A 215 -5.83 -14.80 -19.32
N ASN A 216 -6.93 -14.19 -19.74
CA ASN A 216 -7.70 -14.53 -20.95
C ASN A 216 -8.40 -15.90 -21.03
N VAL A 217 -8.42 -16.75 -19.98
CA VAL A 217 -9.20 -18.00 -20.01
C VAL A 217 -10.71 -17.75 -19.91
N HIS A 218 -11.13 -16.55 -19.49
CA HIS A 218 -12.54 -16.14 -19.39
C HIS A 218 -13.18 -15.58 -20.67
N ASN A 219 -12.51 -15.62 -21.84
CA ASN A 219 -13.11 -15.17 -23.12
C ASN A 219 -14.09 -16.20 -23.74
N ARG A 220 -14.53 -17.20 -22.99
CA ARG A 220 -15.66 -18.09 -23.33
C ARG A 220 -16.85 -17.79 -22.43
N VAL A 221 -17.31 -16.54 -22.45
CA VAL A 221 -18.68 -16.24 -22.01
C VAL A 221 -19.56 -16.54 -23.21
N ASP A 222 -20.44 -17.53 -23.10
CA ASP A 222 -21.49 -17.76 -24.10
C ASP A 222 -22.27 -16.44 -24.28
N PRO A 223 -22.61 -16.05 -25.52
CA PRO A 223 -23.32 -14.82 -25.76
C PRO A 223 -24.64 -14.83 -24.98
N VAL A 224 -24.83 -13.83 -24.11
CA VAL A 224 -26.11 -13.58 -23.44
C VAL A 224 -27.09 -13.12 -24.52
N ILE A 225 -27.94 -14.03 -24.99
CA ILE A 225 -29.05 -13.71 -25.87
C ILE A 225 -30.15 -13.10 -25.00
N ILE A 226 -30.24 -11.77 -24.97
CA ILE A 226 -31.39 -11.06 -24.41
C ILE A 226 -32.50 -11.15 -25.46
N ASN A 227 -33.46 -12.04 -25.24
CA ASN A 227 -34.62 -12.18 -26.10
C ASN A 227 -35.63 -11.09 -25.73
N PHE A 228 -35.76 -10.05 -26.55
CA PHE A 228 -36.64 -8.89 -26.31
C PHE A 228 -38.14 -9.17 -26.49
N ASN A 229 -38.57 -10.44 -26.43
CA ASN A 229 -39.92 -10.85 -26.83
C ASN A 229 -40.60 -11.80 -25.84
N SER A 230 -40.38 -11.60 -24.54
CA SER A 230 -41.33 -12.04 -23.52
C SER A 230 -41.77 -10.84 -22.72
N ASP A 231 -43.05 -10.48 -22.90
CA ASP A 231 -43.81 -9.65 -21.98
C ASP A 231 -43.80 -10.33 -20.61
N ASP A 232 -42.83 -10.02 -19.77
CA ASP A 232 -42.92 -10.27 -18.34
C ASP A 232 -42.46 -8.97 -17.65
N GLU A 233 -43.46 -8.23 -17.17
CA GLU A 233 -43.27 -7.11 -16.26
C GLU A 233 -42.74 -7.65 -14.93
N ASP A 234 -41.46 -7.41 -14.63
CA ASP A 234 -40.94 -7.55 -13.28
C ASP A 234 -40.47 -6.17 -12.77
N GLU A 235 -41.12 -5.77 -11.68
CA GLU A 235 -41.11 -4.45 -11.06
C GLU A 235 -39.71 -3.97 -10.64
N LEU A 236 -39.41 -2.71 -11.00
CA LEU A 236 -38.30 -1.94 -10.45
C LEU A 236 -38.62 -1.54 -9.00
N PHE A 237 -38.09 -2.30 -8.04
CA PHE A 237 -38.02 -1.85 -6.65
C PHE A 237 -36.98 -0.72 -6.52
N LEU A 238 -37.48 0.52 -6.55
CA LEU A 238 -36.81 1.69 -6.01
C LEU A 238 -37.07 1.73 -4.49
N ASP A 239 -36.14 1.21 -3.69
CA ASP A 239 -36.10 1.60 -2.28
C ASP A 239 -35.49 3.00 -2.18
N SER A 240 -36.39 3.98 -2.13
CA SER A 240 -36.20 5.20 -1.36
C SER A 240 -36.13 4.86 0.12
N ASP A 241 -35.15 5.39 0.84
CA ASP A 241 -35.41 5.89 2.19
C ASP A 241 -34.42 7.01 2.54
N GLU A 242 -35.02 8.12 2.95
CA GLU A 242 -34.44 9.29 3.60
C GLU A 242 -34.20 8.99 5.09
N ASP A 243 -33.05 9.44 5.62
CA ASP A 243 -32.91 10.36 6.78
C ASP A 243 -31.43 10.50 7.20
#